data_AF-F2RB48-F1
#
_entry.id   AF-F2RB48-F1
#
_cell.length_a   1.000
_cell.length_b   1.000
_cell.length_c   1.000
_cell.angle_alpha   90.00
_cell.angle_beta   90.00
_cell.angle_gamma   90.00
#
_symmetry.space_group_name_H-M   'P 1'
#
loop_
_entity.id
_entity.type
_entity.pdbx_description
1 polymer ?
#
loop_
_entity_poly.entity_id
_entity_poly.type
_entity_poly.pdbx_seq_one_letter_code
_entity_poly.pdbx_strand_id
1 'polypeptide(L)'
;MTATKPAAAPEPGPTSEPAAATKPAASKSGPATAPDPATKPAATAPDVPRSALADTVLDRLTTVYPAAGNPFRAQEMVAYMKGAAPFLGVRTPERRALSRTVLEGLPRPDEADCTAVALRCFALPEREYHYFAVDYLRRHVKRCSSGFLPVARHLVTTDSWWDTVDHLAAHVVGGLVAADPALAARMDEWIEDEDLWVARTAILHQLRFKESTDADRLFAYCLRRAADTDFFLRKAIGWGLREYGKTAPAEVRAFVAAHGGALSPLSVREALKHLGEPGTMGT
;
A
#
# COMPACT_ATOMS: atom_id res chain seq x y z
N MET A 1 -0.48 -44.26 19.45
CA MET A 1 -1.31 -43.04 19.27
C MET A 1 -0.50 -41.85 19.77
N THR A 2 0.24 -41.19 18.89
CA THR A 2 1.03 -39.99 19.18
C THR A 2 0.52 -38.88 18.28
N ALA A 3 -0.17 -37.91 18.87
CA ALA A 3 -0.77 -36.80 18.16
C ALA A 3 0.29 -35.74 17.84
N THR A 4 0.49 -35.49 16.55
CA THR A 4 1.34 -34.43 16.02
C THR A 4 0.65 -33.07 16.19
N LYS A 5 1.31 -32.14 16.88
CA LYS A 5 0.90 -30.74 17.05
C LYS A 5 1.06 -29.98 15.72
N PRO A 6 0.08 -29.19 15.26
CA PRO A 6 0.20 -28.44 14.02
C PRO A 6 1.11 -27.21 14.18
N ALA A 7 1.86 -26.91 13.11
CA ALA A 7 2.82 -25.81 13.02
C ALA A 7 2.12 -24.43 13.00
N ALA A 8 2.71 -23.47 13.72
CA ALA A 8 2.25 -22.09 13.81
C ALA A 8 2.46 -21.34 12.48
N ALA A 9 1.45 -20.57 12.07
CA ALA A 9 1.50 -19.67 10.93
C ALA A 9 2.41 -18.44 11.21
N PRO A 10 3.05 -17.84 10.18
CA PRO A 10 3.96 -16.73 10.36
C PRO A 10 3.26 -15.46 10.86
N GLU A 11 3.81 -14.84 11.89
CA GLU A 11 3.31 -13.60 12.49
C GLU A 11 3.31 -12.42 11.51
N PRO A 12 2.29 -11.56 11.52
CA PRO A 12 2.35 -10.27 10.84
C PRO A 12 3.41 -9.39 11.52
N GLY A 13 4.31 -8.80 10.72
CA GLY A 13 5.37 -7.92 11.20
C GLY A 13 4.85 -6.75 12.07
N PRO A 14 5.68 -6.20 12.96
CA PRO A 14 5.21 -5.36 14.06
C PRO A 14 4.57 -4.07 13.55
N THR A 15 3.28 -3.92 13.85
CA THR A 15 2.50 -2.69 13.75
C THR A 15 3.05 -1.66 14.72
N SER A 16 3.70 -0.62 14.21
CA SER A 16 3.99 0.59 14.99
C SER A 16 2.74 1.47 15.02
N GLU A 17 2.01 1.40 16.12
CA GLU A 17 0.95 2.33 16.50
C GLU A 17 1.52 3.77 16.60
N PRO A 18 0.82 4.81 16.14
CA PRO A 18 1.26 6.18 16.39
C PRO A 18 1.02 6.51 17.86
N ALA A 19 2.12 6.70 18.62
CA ALA A 19 2.07 7.17 19.99
C ALA A 19 1.32 8.51 20.10
N ALA A 20 0.36 8.57 21.03
CA ALA A 20 -0.36 9.77 21.39
C ALA A 20 0.63 10.83 21.93
N ALA A 21 0.77 11.95 21.21
CA ALA A 21 1.53 13.09 21.68
C ALA A 21 0.66 13.93 22.64
N THR A 22 1.15 14.11 23.86
CA THR A 22 0.58 15.00 24.89
C THR A 22 0.61 16.46 24.42
N LYS A 23 -0.54 17.14 24.49
CA LYS A 23 -0.71 18.58 24.16
C LYS A 23 -0.06 19.49 25.22
N PRO A 24 0.62 20.58 24.84
CA PRO A 24 0.71 21.78 25.66
C PRO A 24 -0.49 22.73 25.41
N ALA A 25 -0.78 23.55 26.41
CA ALA A 25 -1.95 24.40 26.54
C ALA A 25 -2.14 25.45 25.41
N ALA A 26 -3.42 25.76 25.15
CA ALA A 26 -3.87 26.66 24.11
C ALA A 26 -3.62 28.15 24.43
N SER A 27 -3.11 28.89 23.45
CA SER A 27 -3.31 30.33 23.30
C SER A 27 -4.27 30.55 22.13
N LYS A 28 -5.29 31.39 22.35
CA LYS A 28 -6.43 31.63 21.46
C LYS A 28 -6.02 32.45 20.23
N SER A 29 -6.31 31.95 19.03
CA SER A 29 -6.53 32.76 17.81
C SER A 29 -7.57 32.07 16.93
N GLY A 30 -8.38 32.88 16.23
CA GLY A 30 -9.70 32.56 15.66
C GLY A 30 -9.73 31.52 14.52
N PRO A 31 -10.92 31.24 13.96
CA PRO A 31 -11.15 30.09 13.10
C PRO A 31 -10.45 30.30 11.75
N ALA A 32 -9.49 29.44 11.43
CA ALA A 32 -8.99 29.28 10.08
C ALA A 32 -9.99 28.41 9.31
N THR A 33 -10.70 29.03 8.37
CA THR A 33 -11.55 28.38 7.38
C THR A 33 -10.74 27.30 6.65
N ALA A 34 -11.27 26.08 6.61
CA ALA A 34 -10.70 24.98 5.85
C ALA A 34 -10.52 25.40 4.37
N PRO A 35 -9.39 25.09 3.72
CA PRO A 35 -9.23 25.38 2.31
C PRO A 35 -10.21 24.54 1.50
N ASP A 36 -10.95 25.20 0.61
CA ASP A 36 -11.80 24.61 -0.42
C ASP A 36 -10.98 23.64 -1.29
N PRO A 37 -11.45 22.41 -1.55
CA PRO A 37 -10.76 21.52 -2.48
C PRO A 37 -10.97 22.04 -3.90
N ALA A 38 -9.95 22.69 -4.46
CA ALA A 38 -9.90 22.99 -5.88
C ALA A 38 -10.00 21.67 -6.67
N THR A 39 -11.14 21.46 -7.33
CA THR A 39 -11.41 20.30 -8.18
C THR A 39 -10.43 20.27 -9.34
N LYS A 40 -9.39 19.45 -9.22
CA LYS A 40 -8.51 19.05 -10.31
C LYS A 40 -9.34 18.22 -11.32
N PRO A 41 -9.14 18.36 -12.64
CA PRO A 41 -9.81 17.50 -13.60
C PRO A 41 -9.43 16.05 -13.30
N ALA A 42 -10.40 15.27 -12.84
CA ALA A 42 -10.21 13.85 -12.57
C ALA A 42 -9.72 13.18 -13.86
N ALA A 43 -8.60 12.46 -13.78
CA ALA A 43 -8.29 11.47 -14.80
C ALA A 43 -9.56 10.62 -15.00
N THR A 44 -10.03 10.53 -16.25
CA THR A 44 -11.29 9.86 -16.56
C THR A 44 -11.25 8.46 -15.97
N ALA A 45 -12.24 8.12 -15.14
CA ALA A 45 -12.28 6.82 -14.49
C ALA A 45 -12.18 5.72 -15.56
N PRO A 46 -11.37 4.67 -15.34
CA PRO A 46 -11.26 3.58 -16.30
C PRO A 46 -12.62 2.92 -16.55
N ASP A 47 -12.87 2.52 -17.79
CA ASP A 47 -14.07 1.77 -18.14
C ASP A 47 -14.11 0.44 -17.37
N VAL A 48 -15.28 0.10 -16.81
CA VAL A 48 -15.50 -1.18 -16.12
C VAL A 48 -15.90 -2.23 -17.16
N PRO A 49 -15.08 -3.26 -17.43
CA PRO A 49 -15.42 -4.29 -18.40
C PRO A 49 -16.62 -5.12 -17.94
N ARG A 50 -17.35 -5.69 -18.90
CA ARG A 50 -18.32 -6.76 -18.61
C ARG A 50 -17.56 -8.03 -18.26
N SER A 51 -17.93 -8.68 -17.15
CA SER A 51 -17.30 -9.92 -16.70
C SER A 51 -18.30 -10.72 -15.86
N ALA A 52 -18.69 -11.90 -16.37
CA ALA A 52 -19.55 -12.83 -15.64
C ALA A 52 -18.87 -13.39 -14.38
N LEU A 53 -17.53 -13.50 -14.41
CA LEU A 53 -16.74 -13.84 -13.24
C LEU A 53 -16.89 -12.75 -12.17
N ALA A 54 -16.70 -11.48 -12.54
CA ALA A 54 -16.85 -10.37 -11.62
C ALA A 54 -18.28 -10.26 -11.08
N ASP A 55 -19.31 -10.47 -11.91
CA ASP A 55 -20.71 -10.55 -11.46
C ASP A 55 -20.86 -11.59 -10.33
N THR A 56 -20.39 -12.83 -10.59
CA THR A 56 -20.47 -13.91 -9.61
C THR A 56 -19.67 -13.62 -8.33
N VAL A 57 -18.47 -13.02 -8.46
CA VAL A 57 -17.62 -12.66 -7.31
C VAL A 57 -18.30 -11.60 -6.45
N LEU A 58 -18.85 -10.54 -7.06
CA LEU A 58 -19.48 -9.44 -6.34
C LEU A 58 -20.77 -9.89 -5.64
N ASP A 59 -21.59 -10.72 -6.30
CA ASP A 59 -22.80 -11.28 -5.68
C ASP A 59 -22.46 -12.12 -4.45
N ARG A 60 -21.43 -12.97 -4.54
CA ARG A 60 -20.96 -13.78 -3.42
C ARG A 60 -20.35 -12.91 -2.32
N LEU A 61 -19.53 -11.91 -2.67
CA LEU A 61 -18.88 -11.03 -1.69
C LEU A 61 -19.89 -10.25 -0.85
N THR A 62 -20.83 -9.60 -1.52
CA THR A 62 -21.84 -8.75 -0.88
C THR A 62 -22.85 -9.56 -0.07
N THR A 63 -22.92 -10.88 -0.27
CA THR A 63 -23.64 -11.80 0.61
C THR A 63 -22.80 -12.26 1.80
N VAL A 64 -21.58 -12.72 1.54
CA VAL A 64 -20.74 -13.42 2.54
C VAL A 64 -20.10 -12.47 3.54
N TYR A 65 -19.64 -11.30 3.11
CA TYR A 65 -18.93 -10.37 3.99
C TYR A 65 -19.85 -9.72 5.03
N PRO A 66 -21.01 -9.15 4.66
CA PRO A 66 -21.91 -8.55 5.64
C PRO A 66 -22.42 -9.56 6.68
N ALA A 67 -22.64 -10.82 6.28
CA ALA A 67 -23.07 -11.88 7.20
C ALA A 67 -22.03 -12.19 8.29
N ALA A 68 -20.75 -11.95 8.03
CA ALA A 68 -19.66 -12.08 9.00
C ALA A 68 -19.31 -10.77 9.72
N GLY A 69 -20.01 -9.68 9.39
CA GLY A 69 -19.75 -8.36 9.94
C GLY A 69 -19.98 -8.28 11.45
N ASN A 70 -19.20 -7.42 12.12
CA ASN A 70 -19.35 -7.12 13.53
C ASN A 70 -19.30 -5.61 13.75
N PRO A 71 -20.42 -4.96 14.13
CA PRO A 71 -20.50 -3.50 14.23
C PRO A 71 -19.58 -2.91 15.31
N PHE A 72 -19.29 -3.63 16.40
CA PHE A 72 -18.37 -3.15 17.43
C PHE A 72 -16.93 -3.13 16.90
N ARG A 73 -16.51 -4.20 16.23
CA ARG A 73 -15.18 -4.24 15.57
C ARG A 73 -15.09 -3.23 14.44
N ALA A 74 -16.16 -3.00 13.70
CA ALA A 74 -16.21 -1.99 12.66
C ALA A 74 -15.86 -0.61 13.23
N GLN A 75 -16.44 -0.23 14.37
CA GLN A 75 -16.11 1.05 15.02
C GLN A 75 -14.63 1.15 15.43
N GLU A 76 -14.07 0.07 16.00
CA GLU A 76 -12.63 0.01 16.33
C GLU A 76 -11.76 0.18 15.08
N MET A 77 -12.11 -0.48 13.97
CA MET A 77 -11.37 -0.42 12.70
C MET A 77 -11.48 0.95 12.03
N VAL A 78 -12.65 1.58 12.06
CA VAL A 78 -12.86 2.97 11.60
C VAL A 78 -11.97 3.92 12.42
N ALA A 79 -11.96 3.79 13.75
CA ALA A 79 -11.13 4.63 14.61
C ALA A 79 -9.63 4.45 14.33
N TYR A 80 -9.17 3.21 14.16
CA TYR A 80 -7.79 2.89 13.79
C TYR A 80 -7.38 3.53 12.46
N MET A 81 -8.27 3.50 11.47
CA MET A 81 -8.06 4.16 10.16
C MET A 81 -8.43 5.64 10.15
N LYS A 82 -8.67 6.26 11.32
CA LYS A 82 -9.01 7.68 11.46
C LYS A 82 -10.20 8.13 10.59
N GLY A 83 -11.16 7.23 10.39
CA GLY A 83 -12.35 7.52 9.59
C GLY A 83 -12.13 7.49 8.07
N ALA A 84 -11.03 6.92 7.57
CA ALA A 84 -10.74 6.88 6.13
C ALA A 84 -11.80 6.15 5.28
N ALA A 85 -12.50 5.16 5.86
CA ALA A 85 -13.56 4.40 5.20
C ALA A 85 -14.46 3.72 6.25
N PRO A 86 -15.71 3.36 5.91
CA PRO A 86 -16.52 2.46 6.73
C PRO A 86 -15.96 1.03 6.68
N PHE A 87 -16.38 0.22 7.64
CA PHE A 87 -15.95 -1.16 7.81
C PHE A 87 -17.13 -2.06 8.15
N LEU A 88 -17.07 -3.32 7.72
CA LEU A 88 -17.98 -4.38 8.17
C LEU A 88 -17.55 -4.96 9.52
N GLY A 89 -16.28 -4.83 9.91
CA GLY A 89 -15.74 -5.36 11.15
C GLY A 89 -15.13 -6.76 11.02
N VAL A 90 -14.71 -7.16 9.81
CA VAL A 90 -14.18 -8.49 9.52
C VAL A 90 -12.65 -8.47 9.54
N ARG A 91 -12.05 -9.26 10.45
CA ARG A 91 -10.59 -9.30 10.61
C ARG A 91 -9.91 -10.09 9.49
N THR A 92 -8.65 -9.77 9.20
CA THR A 92 -7.88 -10.34 8.08
C THR A 92 -7.92 -11.87 7.96
N PRO A 93 -7.73 -12.69 9.03
CA PRO A 93 -7.76 -14.16 8.89
C PRO A 93 -9.12 -14.68 8.43
N GLU A 94 -10.20 -14.14 9.01
CA GLU A 94 -11.58 -14.47 8.66
C GLU A 94 -11.93 -13.97 7.27
N ARG A 95 -11.65 -12.70 6.96
CA ARG A 95 -11.82 -12.11 5.63
C ARG A 95 -11.18 -12.98 4.55
N ARG A 96 -9.92 -13.40 4.74
CA ARG A 96 -9.20 -14.24 3.78
C ARG A 96 -9.78 -15.65 3.68
N ALA A 97 -10.38 -16.18 4.74
CA ALA A 97 -11.11 -17.45 4.67
C ALA A 97 -12.37 -17.30 3.81
N LEU A 98 -13.17 -16.27 4.06
CA LEU A 98 -14.36 -15.94 3.28
C LEU A 98 -14.02 -15.66 1.81
N SER A 99 -12.92 -14.94 1.55
CA SER A 99 -12.43 -14.69 0.18
C SER A 99 -12.14 -15.99 -0.58
N ARG A 100 -11.72 -17.07 0.09
CA ARG A 100 -11.49 -18.37 -0.57
C ARG A 100 -12.81 -19.01 -0.96
N THR A 101 -13.80 -18.99 -0.06
CA THR A 101 -15.16 -19.50 -0.35
C THR A 101 -15.82 -18.74 -1.50
N VAL A 102 -15.68 -17.41 -1.55
CA VAL A 102 -16.17 -16.57 -2.65
C VAL A 102 -15.62 -17.05 -4.00
N LEU A 103 -14.32 -17.35 -4.04
CA LEU A 103 -13.59 -17.71 -5.26
C LEU A 103 -13.64 -19.20 -5.61
N GLU A 104 -14.26 -20.03 -4.77
CA GLU A 104 -14.31 -21.47 -4.95
C GLU A 104 -15.08 -21.85 -6.22
N GLY A 105 -14.50 -22.74 -7.01
CA GLY A 105 -15.06 -23.23 -8.27
C GLY A 105 -15.02 -22.24 -9.44
N LEU A 106 -14.48 -21.03 -9.26
CA LEU A 106 -14.37 -20.05 -10.35
C LEU A 106 -13.16 -20.33 -11.24
N PRO A 107 -13.24 -20.01 -12.55
CA PRO A 107 -12.12 -20.14 -13.46
C PRO A 107 -11.01 -19.15 -13.11
N ARG A 108 -9.82 -19.35 -13.70
CA ARG A 108 -8.73 -18.38 -13.61
C ARG A 108 -9.12 -17.12 -14.40
N PRO A 109 -8.94 -15.91 -13.81
CA PRO A 109 -9.31 -14.68 -14.49
C PRO A 109 -8.35 -14.30 -15.61
N ASP A 110 -8.87 -13.56 -16.57
CA ASP A 110 -8.07 -12.72 -17.47
C ASP A 110 -7.92 -11.29 -16.93
N GLU A 111 -7.33 -10.39 -17.73
CA GLU A 111 -7.14 -8.98 -17.35
C GLU A 111 -8.46 -8.21 -17.24
N ALA A 112 -9.46 -8.53 -18.07
CA ALA A 112 -10.76 -7.86 -18.03
C ALA A 112 -11.53 -8.23 -16.75
N ASP A 113 -11.45 -9.51 -16.34
CA ASP A 113 -11.95 -9.99 -15.06
C ASP A 113 -11.24 -9.29 -13.88
N CYS A 114 -9.91 -9.18 -13.94
CA CYS A 114 -9.14 -8.48 -12.90
C CYS A 114 -9.54 -7.01 -12.77
N THR A 115 -9.72 -6.34 -13.90
CA THR A 115 -10.17 -4.94 -13.96
C THR A 115 -11.58 -4.79 -13.39
N ALA A 116 -12.52 -5.63 -13.83
CA ALA A 116 -13.90 -5.57 -13.39
C ALA A 116 -14.04 -5.86 -11.89
N VAL A 117 -13.38 -6.89 -11.37
CA VAL A 117 -13.38 -7.20 -9.92
C VAL A 117 -12.81 -6.04 -9.12
N ALA A 118 -11.65 -5.50 -9.53
CA ALA A 118 -10.99 -4.44 -8.78
C ALA A 118 -11.81 -3.15 -8.73
N LEU A 119 -12.27 -2.66 -9.87
CA LEU A 119 -13.03 -1.41 -9.95
C LEU A 119 -14.38 -1.52 -9.22
N ARG A 120 -15.09 -2.65 -9.34
CA ARG A 120 -16.38 -2.83 -8.66
C ARG A 120 -16.23 -2.98 -7.15
N CYS A 121 -15.19 -3.66 -6.67
CA CYS A 121 -14.91 -3.72 -5.24
C CYS A 121 -14.52 -2.35 -4.66
N PHE A 122 -13.81 -1.52 -5.42
CA PHE A 122 -13.47 -0.14 -5.01
C PHE A 122 -14.63 0.85 -5.12
N ALA A 123 -15.75 0.44 -5.73
CA ALA A 123 -16.99 1.20 -5.74
C ALA A 123 -17.90 0.88 -4.53
N LEU A 124 -17.56 -0.16 -3.74
CA LEU A 124 -18.29 -0.51 -2.52
C LEU A 124 -17.71 0.25 -1.33
N PRO A 125 -18.55 0.72 -0.39
CA PRO A 125 -18.09 1.67 0.63
C PRO A 125 -17.16 1.05 1.66
N GLU A 126 -17.42 -0.19 2.09
CA GLU A 126 -16.64 -0.79 3.18
C GLU A 126 -15.26 -1.26 2.76
N ARG A 127 -14.27 -0.92 3.59
CA ARG A 127 -12.86 -1.14 3.29
C ARG A 127 -12.48 -2.60 3.04
N GLU A 128 -13.22 -3.55 3.62
CA GLU A 128 -13.01 -4.97 3.38
C GLU A 128 -13.15 -5.38 1.91
N TYR A 129 -13.96 -4.69 1.11
CA TYR A 129 -14.05 -4.93 -0.33
C TYR A 129 -12.80 -4.47 -1.07
N HIS A 130 -12.22 -3.34 -0.68
CA HIS A 130 -10.97 -2.85 -1.25
C HIS A 130 -9.83 -3.82 -0.93
N TYR A 131 -9.80 -4.34 0.30
CA TYR A 131 -8.84 -5.37 0.67
C TYR A 131 -9.00 -6.66 -0.12
N PHE A 132 -10.24 -7.06 -0.45
CA PHE A 132 -10.46 -8.21 -1.32
C PHE A 132 -9.83 -7.96 -2.70
N ALA A 133 -10.12 -6.82 -3.32
CA ALA A 133 -9.56 -6.45 -4.62
C ALA A 133 -8.03 -6.43 -4.60
N VAL A 134 -7.42 -5.84 -3.57
CA VAL A 134 -5.96 -5.81 -3.42
C VAL A 134 -5.37 -7.22 -3.27
N ASP A 135 -5.96 -8.08 -2.41
CA ASP A 135 -5.52 -9.47 -2.25
C ASP A 135 -5.76 -10.30 -3.53
N TYR A 136 -6.79 -9.98 -4.31
CA TYR A 136 -7.11 -10.61 -5.59
C TYR A 136 -6.09 -10.22 -6.67
N LEU A 137 -5.84 -8.92 -6.87
CA LEU A 137 -4.84 -8.42 -7.81
C LEU A 137 -3.44 -8.89 -7.46
N ARG A 138 -3.06 -8.92 -6.18
CA ARG A 138 -1.78 -9.49 -5.74
C ARG A 138 -1.57 -10.93 -6.24
N ARG A 139 -2.64 -11.74 -6.31
CA ARG A 139 -2.58 -13.13 -6.79
C ARG A 139 -2.58 -13.22 -8.32
N HIS A 140 -3.20 -12.27 -9.00
CA HIS A 140 -3.48 -12.35 -10.43
C HIS A 140 -2.77 -11.31 -11.30
N VAL A 141 -1.96 -10.40 -10.75
CA VAL A 141 -1.28 -9.32 -11.51
C VAL A 141 -0.43 -9.85 -12.67
N LYS A 142 0.11 -11.08 -12.59
CA LYS A 142 0.83 -11.73 -13.69
C LYS A 142 -0.05 -12.04 -14.93
N ARG A 143 -1.37 -11.84 -14.82
CA ARG A 143 -2.34 -11.92 -15.92
C ARG A 143 -2.60 -10.56 -16.57
N CYS A 144 -2.16 -9.49 -15.94
CA CYS A 144 -2.33 -8.13 -16.41
C CYS A 144 -1.11 -7.71 -17.23
N SER A 145 -1.37 -7.07 -18.36
CA SER A 145 -0.39 -6.37 -19.18
C SER A 145 -0.10 -4.99 -18.62
N SER A 146 0.85 -4.29 -19.25
CA SER A 146 1.15 -2.88 -18.99
C SER A 146 -0.07 -1.96 -19.15
N GLY A 147 -1.09 -2.40 -19.91
CA GLY A 147 -2.38 -1.72 -20.07
C GLY A 147 -3.19 -1.61 -18.77
N PHE A 148 -2.86 -2.38 -17.73
CA PHE A 148 -3.51 -2.31 -16.42
C PHE A 148 -2.99 -1.15 -15.55
N LEU A 149 -1.86 -0.51 -15.88
CA LEU A 149 -1.28 0.53 -15.05
C LEU A 149 -2.23 1.74 -14.80
N PRO A 150 -3.01 2.23 -15.78
CA PRO A 150 -4.04 3.24 -15.53
C PRO A 150 -5.10 2.81 -14.51
N VAL A 151 -5.52 1.54 -14.53
CA VAL A 151 -6.44 0.97 -13.52
C VAL A 151 -5.76 0.99 -12.15
N ALA A 152 -4.51 0.52 -12.05
CA ALA A 152 -3.77 0.56 -10.80
C ALA A 152 -3.63 1.99 -10.25
N ARG A 153 -3.38 2.99 -11.12
CA ARG A 153 -3.34 4.41 -10.73
C ARG A 153 -4.69 4.86 -10.17
N HIS A 154 -5.79 4.53 -10.85
CA HIS A 154 -7.13 4.87 -10.37
C HIS A 154 -7.36 4.31 -8.96
N LEU A 155 -7.08 3.02 -8.73
CA LEU A 155 -7.22 2.38 -7.42
C LEU A 155 -6.35 3.04 -6.34
N VAL A 156 -5.13 3.47 -6.68
CA VAL A 156 -4.24 4.20 -5.76
C VAL A 156 -4.85 5.54 -5.33
N THR A 157 -5.62 6.19 -6.21
CA THR A 157 -6.26 7.50 -5.97
C THR A 157 -7.72 7.43 -5.52
N THR A 158 -8.27 6.23 -5.28
CA THR A 158 -9.65 6.01 -4.83
C THR A 158 -9.67 5.61 -3.36
N ASP A 159 -10.32 6.43 -2.52
CA ASP A 159 -10.38 6.27 -1.06
C ASP A 159 -9.00 5.95 -0.46
N SER A 160 -8.01 6.76 -0.86
CA SER A 160 -6.61 6.47 -0.64
C SER A 160 -6.22 6.49 0.83
N TRP A 161 -5.60 5.40 1.28
CA TRP A 161 -4.96 5.30 2.58
C TRP A 161 -3.88 4.21 2.54
N TRP A 162 -2.93 4.25 3.48
CA TRP A 162 -1.71 3.43 3.43
C TRP A 162 -1.99 1.92 3.37
N ASP A 163 -3.07 1.48 3.99
CA ASP A 163 -3.51 0.08 4.09
C ASP A 163 -3.84 -0.56 2.73
N THR A 164 -4.30 0.21 1.73
CA THR A 164 -4.48 -0.29 0.36
C THR A 164 -3.33 0.12 -0.55
N VAL A 165 -2.90 1.38 -0.48
CA VAL A 165 -1.88 1.95 -1.38
C VAL A 165 -0.56 1.20 -1.27
N ASP A 166 -0.12 0.82 -0.07
CA ASP A 166 1.16 0.14 0.11
C ASP A 166 1.18 -1.24 -0.55
N HIS A 167 0.07 -1.95 -0.50
CA HIS A 167 -0.07 -3.25 -1.14
C HIS A 167 -0.26 -3.13 -2.65
N LEU A 168 -1.00 -2.13 -3.13
CA LEU A 168 -1.08 -1.81 -4.56
C LEU A 168 0.31 -1.48 -5.11
N ALA A 169 1.08 -0.65 -4.41
CA ALA A 169 2.44 -0.28 -4.80
C ALA A 169 3.36 -1.50 -4.88
N ALA A 170 3.50 -2.25 -3.78
CA ALA A 170 4.49 -3.32 -3.68
C ALA A 170 4.13 -4.58 -4.48
N HIS A 171 2.85 -4.85 -4.71
CA HIS A 171 2.39 -6.10 -5.34
C HIS A 171 1.78 -5.93 -6.71
N VAL A 172 1.08 -4.83 -6.96
CA VAL A 172 0.39 -4.62 -8.24
C VAL A 172 1.28 -3.80 -9.15
N VAL A 173 1.58 -2.55 -8.79
CA VAL A 173 2.44 -1.66 -9.60
C VAL A 173 3.85 -2.23 -9.70
N GLY A 174 4.45 -2.64 -8.58
CA GLY A 174 5.75 -3.33 -8.60
C GLY A 174 5.74 -4.62 -9.42
N GLY A 175 4.63 -5.38 -9.39
CA GLY A 175 4.47 -6.59 -10.21
C GLY A 175 4.44 -6.29 -11.71
N LEU A 176 3.76 -5.21 -12.11
CA LEU A 176 3.71 -4.73 -13.50
C LEU A 176 5.09 -4.23 -13.97
N VAL A 177 5.75 -3.38 -13.18
CA VAL A 177 7.08 -2.82 -13.52
C VAL A 177 8.14 -3.92 -13.59
N ALA A 178 8.07 -4.93 -12.74
CA ALA A 178 8.98 -6.08 -12.81
C ALA A 178 8.77 -6.94 -14.08
N ALA A 179 7.53 -7.01 -14.58
CA ALA A 179 7.21 -7.75 -15.79
C ALA A 179 7.53 -6.95 -17.07
N ASP A 180 7.36 -5.63 -17.02
CA ASP A 180 7.68 -4.70 -18.10
C ASP A 180 8.49 -3.50 -17.55
N PRO A 181 9.84 -3.56 -17.62
CA PRO A 181 10.69 -2.47 -17.17
C PRO A 181 10.48 -1.15 -17.90
N ALA A 182 9.80 -1.09 -19.05
CA ALA A 182 9.48 0.17 -19.72
C ALA A 182 8.54 1.04 -18.87
N LEU A 183 7.75 0.43 -17.98
CA LEU A 183 6.90 1.14 -17.02
C LEU A 183 7.67 1.93 -15.95
N ALA A 184 8.98 1.70 -15.83
CA ALA A 184 9.90 2.51 -15.04
C ALA A 184 9.72 4.02 -15.26
N ALA A 185 9.63 4.44 -16.53
CA ALA A 185 9.47 5.85 -16.89
C ALA A 185 8.19 6.45 -16.30
N ARG A 186 7.16 5.63 -16.08
CA ARG A 186 5.92 6.10 -15.44
C ARG A 186 6.10 6.33 -13.95
N MET A 187 6.99 5.59 -13.29
CA MET A 187 7.35 5.85 -11.89
C MET A 187 8.16 7.14 -11.75
N ASP A 188 8.99 7.47 -12.77
CA ASP A 188 9.74 8.73 -12.81
C ASP A 188 8.82 9.94 -12.95
N GLU A 189 7.63 9.76 -13.52
CA GLU A 189 6.57 10.76 -13.52
C GLU A 189 5.79 10.76 -12.19
N TRP A 190 5.44 9.58 -11.66
CA TRP A 190 4.63 9.47 -10.44
C TRP A 190 5.33 10.04 -9.21
N ILE A 191 6.66 10.00 -9.14
CA ILE A 191 7.38 10.63 -8.04
C ILE A 191 7.19 12.15 -8.01
N GLU A 192 6.97 12.78 -9.16
CA GLU A 192 6.72 14.23 -9.27
C GLU A 192 5.24 14.59 -9.05
N ASP A 193 4.35 13.61 -8.87
CA ASP A 193 2.92 13.86 -8.69
C ASP A 193 2.65 14.63 -7.39
N GLU A 194 1.68 15.54 -7.44
CA GLU A 194 1.21 16.29 -6.28
C GLU A 194 0.40 15.39 -5.34
N ASP A 195 -0.23 14.34 -5.86
CA ASP A 195 -0.90 13.34 -5.05
C ASP A 195 0.14 12.49 -4.30
N LEU A 196 0.15 12.63 -2.97
CA LEU A 196 1.10 11.95 -2.09
C LEU A 196 1.04 10.43 -2.20
N TRP A 197 -0.12 9.84 -2.53
CA TRP A 197 -0.29 8.39 -2.65
C TRP A 197 0.29 7.84 -3.96
N VAL A 198 0.24 8.65 -5.02
CA VAL A 198 0.92 8.35 -6.29
C VAL A 198 2.44 8.43 -6.10
N ALA A 199 2.94 9.50 -5.49
CA ALA A 199 4.37 9.64 -5.17
C ALA A 199 4.86 8.55 -4.20
N ARG A 200 4.06 8.21 -3.17
CA ARG A 200 4.33 7.09 -2.26
C ARG A 200 4.41 5.76 -3.01
N THR A 201 3.54 5.55 -4.00
CA THR A 201 3.59 4.35 -4.83
C THR A 201 4.88 4.27 -5.62
N ALA A 202 5.34 5.38 -6.21
CA ALA A 202 6.62 5.43 -6.91
C ALA A 202 7.81 5.07 -5.99
N ILE A 203 7.82 5.54 -4.74
CA ILE A 203 8.86 5.17 -3.76
C ILE A 203 8.81 3.68 -3.41
N LEU A 204 7.61 3.11 -3.26
CA LEU A 204 7.42 1.76 -2.70
C LEU A 204 7.28 0.63 -3.74
N HIS A 205 7.19 0.93 -5.03
CA HIS A 205 6.97 -0.12 -6.05
C HIS A 205 8.06 -1.20 -6.06
N GLN A 206 9.31 -0.84 -5.71
CA GLN A 206 10.45 -1.76 -5.69
C GLN A 206 10.59 -2.57 -4.39
N LEU A 207 9.69 -2.42 -3.40
CA LEU A 207 9.83 -3.06 -2.07
C LEU A 207 10.07 -4.58 -2.11
N ARG A 208 9.71 -5.25 -3.21
CA ARG A 208 9.84 -6.71 -3.36
C ARG A 208 10.96 -7.14 -4.31
N PHE A 209 11.73 -6.21 -4.88
CA PHE A 209 12.68 -6.49 -5.95
C PHE A 209 14.00 -7.08 -5.43
N LYS A 210 14.36 -6.83 -4.17
CA LYS A 210 15.58 -7.36 -3.54
C LYS A 210 16.83 -7.02 -4.37
N GLU A 211 17.56 -8.02 -4.86
CA GLU A 211 18.76 -7.87 -5.69
C GLU A 211 18.46 -7.21 -7.04
N SER A 212 17.20 -7.20 -7.49
CA SER A 212 16.76 -6.51 -8.71
C SER A 212 16.32 -5.06 -8.48
N THR A 213 16.53 -4.51 -7.27
CA THR A 213 16.17 -3.12 -6.98
C THR A 213 17.11 -2.18 -7.75
N ASP A 214 16.53 -1.24 -8.49
CA ASP A 214 17.24 -0.08 -9.04
C ASP A 214 17.49 0.92 -7.89
N ALA A 215 18.69 0.81 -7.31
CA ALA A 215 19.12 1.59 -6.15
C ALA A 215 19.21 3.08 -6.49
N ASP A 216 19.77 3.43 -7.65
CA ASP A 216 19.92 4.81 -8.10
C ASP A 216 18.56 5.49 -8.21
N ARG A 217 17.57 4.80 -8.78
CA ARG A 217 16.19 5.31 -8.83
C ARG A 217 15.59 5.48 -7.44
N LEU A 218 15.73 4.48 -6.56
CA LEU A 218 15.21 4.57 -5.20
C LEU A 218 15.80 5.77 -4.47
N PHE A 219 17.12 5.95 -4.53
CA PHE A 219 17.83 7.07 -3.92
C PHE A 219 17.43 8.41 -4.53
N ALA A 220 17.31 8.49 -5.86
CA ALA A 220 16.85 9.69 -6.55
C ALA A 220 15.42 10.08 -6.12
N TYR A 221 14.50 9.12 -6.00
CA TYR A 221 13.14 9.37 -5.53
C TYR A 221 13.11 9.85 -4.08
N CYS A 222 13.94 9.25 -3.22
CA CYS A 222 14.07 9.68 -1.84
C CYS A 222 14.53 11.14 -1.75
N LEU A 223 15.48 11.57 -2.60
CA LEU A 223 15.98 12.94 -2.62
C LEU A 223 14.94 13.93 -3.18
N ARG A 224 14.24 13.58 -4.27
CA ARG A 224 13.17 14.42 -4.86
C ARG A 224 12.06 14.74 -3.87
N ARG A 225 11.73 13.79 -2.99
CA ARG A 225 10.69 13.94 -1.96
C ARG A 225 11.26 14.22 -0.55
N ALA A 226 12.55 14.51 -0.42
CA ALA A 226 13.21 14.66 0.88
C ALA A 226 12.65 15.85 1.70
N ALA A 227 12.28 16.93 1.01
CA ALA A 227 11.76 18.15 1.61
C ALA A 227 10.30 18.03 2.08
N ASP A 228 9.58 16.96 1.71
CA ASP A 228 8.18 16.80 2.11
C ASP A 228 8.03 16.78 3.62
N THR A 229 6.96 17.43 4.08
CA THR A 229 6.60 17.48 5.49
C THR A 229 5.61 16.41 5.91
N ASP A 230 4.91 15.80 4.94
CA ASP A 230 3.91 14.78 5.17
C ASP A 230 4.49 13.52 5.84
N PHE A 231 3.72 12.97 6.77
CA PHE A 231 4.12 11.80 7.55
C PHE A 231 4.25 10.54 6.68
N PHE A 232 3.31 10.32 5.75
CA PHE A 232 3.28 9.12 4.93
C PHE A 232 4.43 9.12 3.92
N LEU A 233 4.75 10.24 3.28
CA LEU A 233 5.90 10.29 2.36
C LEU A 233 7.22 10.07 3.09
N ARG A 234 7.42 10.70 4.25
CA ARG A 234 8.61 10.44 5.09
C ARG A 234 8.73 8.98 5.53
N LYS A 235 7.61 8.35 5.89
CA LYS A 235 7.58 6.90 6.18
C LYS A 235 7.85 6.05 4.95
N ALA A 236 7.42 6.47 3.76
CA ALA A 236 7.68 5.76 2.51
C ALA A 236 9.18 5.75 2.20
N ILE A 237 9.84 6.92 2.26
CA ILE A 237 11.29 7.07 2.09
C ILE A 237 12.03 6.13 3.03
N GLY A 238 11.76 6.25 4.34
CA GLY A 238 12.43 5.42 5.34
C GLY A 238 12.18 3.92 5.15
N TRP A 239 10.98 3.52 4.73
CA TRP A 239 10.66 2.11 4.49
C TRP A 239 11.31 1.58 3.21
N GLY A 240 11.27 2.32 2.10
CA GLY A 240 11.94 1.92 0.85
C GLY A 240 13.43 1.67 1.09
N LEU A 241 14.11 2.60 1.77
CA LEU A 241 15.51 2.46 2.16
C LEU A 241 15.74 1.27 3.11
N ARG A 242 14.91 1.11 4.14
CA ARG A 242 15.02 -0.01 5.08
C ARG A 242 14.88 -1.36 4.38
N GLU A 243 13.91 -1.48 3.48
CA GLU A 243 13.65 -2.73 2.77
C GLU A 243 14.83 -3.08 1.85
N TYR A 244 15.32 -2.12 1.08
CA TYR A 244 16.52 -2.31 0.26
C TYR A 244 17.76 -2.62 1.11
N GLY A 245 17.88 -1.99 2.29
CA GLY A 245 18.97 -2.23 3.23
C GLY A 245 19.06 -3.66 3.76
N LYS A 246 18.00 -4.47 3.66
CA LYS A 246 18.08 -5.92 3.94
C LYS A 246 18.92 -6.67 2.89
N THR A 247 19.03 -6.11 1.69
CA THR A 247 19.79 -6.66 0.56
C THR A 247 21.16 -5.98 0.46
N ALA A 248 21.19 -4.65 0.48
CA ALA A 248 22.40 -3.83 0.32
C ALA A 248 22.59 -2.86 1.51
N PRO A 249 22.93 -3.37 2.71
CA PRO A 249 23.02 -2.55 3.92
C PRO A 249 24.12 -1.48 3.86
N ALA A 250 25.22 -1.74 3.13
CA ALA A 250 26.32 -0.80 2.97
C ALA A 250 25.94 0.41 2.10
N GLU A 251 25.20 0.19 1.01
CA GLU A 251 24.74 1.25 0.12
C GLU A 251 23.76 2.19 0.84
N VAL A 252 22.80 1.64 1.57
CA VAL A 252 21.84 2.46 2.34
C VAL A 252 22.54 3.28 3.41
N ARG A 253 23.55 2.71 4.10
CA ARG A 253 24.38 3.48 5.04
C ARG A 253 25.13 4.62 4.36
N ALA A 254 25.77 4.35 3.23
CA ALA A 254 26.50 5.38 2.49
C ALA A 254 25.57 6.49 2.03
N PHE A 255 24.40 6.15 1.48
CA PHE A 255 23.37 7.11 1.08
C PHE A 255 22.90 7.98 2.25
N VAL A 256 22.56 7.36 3.39
CA VAL A 256 22.09 8.11 4.58
C VAL A 256 23.22 8.94 5.20
N ALA A 257 24.47 8.49 5.17
CA ALA A 257 25.60 9.27 5.64
C ALA A 257 25.84 10.52 4.75
N ALA A 258 25.73 10.37 3.42
CA ALA A 258 25.92 11.46 2.47
C ALA A 258 24.76 12.46 2.46
N HIS A 259 23.51 11.99 2.63
CA HIS A 259 22.30 12.80 2.41
C HIS A 259 21.39 12.93 3.63
N GLY A 260 21.78 12.40 4.79
CA GLY A 260 20.96 12.39 6.00
C GLY A 260 20.55 13.78 6.48
N GLY A 261 21.32 14.82 6.16
CA GLY A 261 20.97 16.22 6.45
C GLY A 261 19.82 16.78 5.59
N ALA A 262 19.57 16.20 4.41
CA ALA A 262 18.43 16.57 3.56
C ALA A 262 17.17 15.75 3.90
N LEU A 263 17.33 14.54 4.41
CA LEU A 263 16.23 13.66 4.80
C LEU A 263 15.63 14.08 6.15
N SER A 264 14.34 13.81 6.34
CA SER A 264 13.74 14.02 7.66
C SER A 264 14.32 13.05 8.70
N PRO A 265 14.41 13.46 9.99
CA PRO A 265 14.88 12.57 11.06
C PRO A 265 14.07 11.27 11.18
N LEU A 266 12.78 11.31 10.82
CA LEU A 266 11.94 10.12 10.76
C LEU A 266 12.42 9.13 9.68
N SER A 267 12.67 9.62 8.46
CA SER A 267 13.13 8.78 7.35
C SER A 267 14.47 8.12 7.67
N VAL A 268 15.41 8.89 8.24
CA VAL A 268 16.73 8.39 8.66
C VAL A 268 16.60 7.27 9.70
N ARG A 269 15.83 7.49 10.77
CA ARG A 269 15.61 6.46 11.81
C ARG A 269 14.96 5.21 11.24
N GLU A 270 13.97 5.37 10.37
CA GLU A 270 13.28 4.24 9.74
C GLU A 270 14.19 3.44 8.81
N ALA A 271 15.05 4.11 8.03
CA ALA A 271 16.00 3.50 7.11
C ALA A 271 17.06 2.66 7.85
N LEU A 272 17.57 3.15 8.98
CA LEU A 272 18.68 2.53 9.71
C LEU A 272 18.25 1.49 10.76
N LYS A 273 16.95 1.33 11.04
CA LYS A 273 16.40 0.56 12.17
C LYS A 273 16.97 -0.87 12.35
N HIS A 274 17.40 -1.52 11.28
CA HIS A 274 17.90 -2.90 11.31
C HIS A 274 19.31 -3.08 10.76
N LEU A 275 20.02 -1.98 10.49
CA LEU A 275 21.35 -2.08 9.88
C LEU A 275 22.46 -2.25 10.94
N GLY A 276 22.20 -1.94 12.21
CA GLY A 276 23.23 -1.91 13.27
C GLY A 276 24.20 -0.74 13.10
N GLU A 277 25.02 -0.47 14.11
CA GLU A 277 26.11 0.50 13.98
C GLU A 277 27.11 0.02 12.91
N PRO A 278 27.82 0.92 12.20
CA PRO A 278 28.94 0.52 11.35
C PRO A 278 29.89 -0.28 12.23
N GLY A 279 30.08 -1.56 11.92
CA GLY A 279 30.96 -2.42 12.69
C GLY A 279 32.33 -1.78 12.81
N THR A 280 32.75 -1.51 14.05
CA THR A 280 34.13 -1.60 14.48
C THR A 280 34.68 -2.90 13.89
N MET A 281 35.48 -2.79 12.83
CA MET A 281 36.27 -3.92 12.35
C MET A 281 37.15 -4.36 13.51
N GLY A 282 36.83 -5.52 14.07
CA GLY A 282 37.64 -6.17 15.08
C GLY A 282 38.98 -6.60 14.47
N THR A 283 40.02 -6.35 15.28
CA THR A 283 41.45 -6.71 15.18
C THR A 283 42.27 -6.05 14.09
#